data_AF-A0A7C7IVJ6-F1
#
_entry.id   AF-A0A7C7IVJ6-F1
#
_cell.length_a   1.000
_cell.length_b   1.000
_cell.length_c   1.000
_cell.angle_alpha   90.00
_cell.angle_beta   90.00
_cell.angle_gamma   90.00
#
_symmetry.space_group_name_H-M   'P 1'
#
loop_
_entity.id
_entity.type
_entity.pdbx_description
1 polymer ?
#
loop_
_entity_poly.entity_id
_entity_poly.type
_entity_poly.pdbx_seq_one_letter_code
_entity_poly.pdbx_strand_id
1 'polypeptide(L)'
;MTRSKKIWLGVLTFLPIVCVIVYIICFALYFISFASIIEHEAADASVNNPGFLVGSFGLMFLMILIAVISSIGLMIYYIIHANSNPNFDSNQKLIWILVLVLAGGIGTIVYYFVEILPEKKNDVNLSNEK
;
A
#
# COMPACT_ATOMS: atom_id res chain seq x y z
N MET A 1 15.07 -14.36 -5.10
CA MET A 1 15.16 -12.92 -5.47
C MET A 1 16.48 -12.36 -5.00
N THR A 2 17.09 -11.44 -5.75
CA THR A 2 18.27 -10.68 -5.28
C THR A 2 17.88 -9.73 -4.15
N ARG A 3 18.81 -9.42 -3.22
CA ARG A 3 18.55 -8.52 -2.08
C ARG A 3 17.96 -7.18 -2.51
N SER A 4 18.45 -6.59 -3.60
CA SER A 4 17.96 -5.30 -4.11
C SER A 4 16.48 -5.36 -4.53
N LYS A 5 16.03 -6.47 -5.14
CA LYS A 5 14.62 -6.65 -5.52
C LYS A 5 13.70 -6.76 -4.30
N LYS A 6 14.17 -7.39 -3.21
CA LYS A 6 13.42 -7.47 -1.96
C LYS A 6 13.24 -6.09 -1.32
N ILE A 7 14.29 -5.25 -1.34
CA ILE A 7 14.23 -3.89 -0.78
C ILE A 7 13.26 -3.02 -1.57
N TRP A 8 13.38 -3.00 -2.90
CA TRP A 8 12.46 -2.26 -3.78
C TRP A 8 11.01 -2.69 -3.60
N LEU A 9 10.78 -4.00 -3.49
CA LEU A 9 9.46 -4.54 -3.25
C LEU A 9 8.91 -4.11 -1.89
N GLY A 10 9.74 -4.06 -0.84
CA GLY A 10 9.34 -3.56 0.46
C GLY A 10 8.93 -2.10 0.43
N VAL A 11 9.71 -1.24 -0.22
CA VAL A 11 9.33 0.18 -0.42
C VAL A 11 7.99 0.29 -1.14
N LEU A 12 7.77 -0.54 -2.16
CA LEU A 12 6.51 -0.56 -2.89
C LEU A 12 5.34 -1.00 -2.00
N THR A 13 5.53 -1.98 -1.11
CA THR A 13 4.49 -2.46 -0.17
C THR A 13 3.95 -1.36 0.75
N PHE A 14 4.80 -0.43 1.15
CA PHE A 14 4.40 0.71 1.97
C PHE A 14 3.84 1.89 1.17
N LEU A 15 4.06 1.92 -0.15
CA LEU A 15 3.63 3.03 -1.02
C LEU A 15 2.12 3.34 -0.89
N PRO A 16 1.19 2.36 -0.95
CA PRO A 16 -0.25 2.65 -0.80
C PRO A 16 -0.57 3.34 0.54
N ILE A 17 0.07 2.90 1.63
CA ILE A 17 -0.16 3.45 2.97
C ILE A 17 0.40 4.86 3.08
N VAL A 18 1.59 5.10 2.56
CA VAL A 18 2.19 6.44 2.51
C VAL A 18 1.29 7.37 1.70
N CYS A 19 0.78 6.95 0.54
CA CYS A 19 -0.17 7.73 -0.25
C CYS A 19 -1.46 8.04 0.52
N VAL A 20 -2.00 7.09 1.28
CA VAL A 20 -3.20 7.31 2.12
C VAL A 20 -2.92 8.28 3.27
N ILE A 21 -1.78 8.17 3.94
CA ILE A 21 -1.39 9.11 5.03
C ILE A 21 -1.24 10.52 4.47
N VAL A 22 -0.51 10.68 3.35
CA VAL A 22 -0.34 11.97 2.67
C VAL A 22 -1.70 12.51 2.22
N TYR A 23 -2.58 11.67 1.69
CA TYR A 23 -3.95 12.05 1.35
C TYR A 23 -4.71 12.60 2.57
N ILE A 24 -4.65 11.93 3.72
CA ILE A 24 -5.33 12.37 4.94
C ILE A 24 -4.80 13.74 5.41
N ILE A 25 -3.48 13.93 5.37
CA ILE A 25 -2.84 15.21 5.74
C ILE A 25 -3.30 16.32 4.78
N CYS A 26 -3.21 16.09 3.46
CA CYS A 26 -3.66 17.05 2.45
C CYS A 26 -5.15 17.37 2.59
N PHE A 27 -5.99 16.36 2.86
CA PHE A 27 -7.42 16.55 3.10
C PHE A 27 -7.68 17.42 4.33
N ALA A 28 -6.98 17.17 5.43
CA ALA A 28 -7.13 17.96 6.65
C ALA A 28 -6.71 19.43 6.44
N LEU A 29 -5.59 19.67 5.76
CA LEU A 29 -5.13 21.02 5.41
C LEU A 29 -6.11 21.73 4.48
N TYR A 30 -6.65 21.01 3.49
CA TYR A 30 -7.68 21.51 2.60
C TYR A 30 -8.94 21.88 3.36
N PHE A 31 -9.40 21.03 4.27
CA PHE A 31 -10.61 21.25 5.06
C PHE A 31 -10.48 22.48 5.98
N ILE A 32 -9.34 22.65 6.64
CA ILE A 32 -9.04 23.84 7.46
C ILE A 32 -9.05 25.11 6.60
N SER A 33 -8.40 25.05 5.43
CA SER A 33 -8.35 26.19 4.49
C SER A 33 -9.75 26.53 3.97
N PHE A 34 -10.54 25.52 3.61
CA PHE A 34 -11.91 25.67 3.14
C PHE A 34 -12.82 26.33 4.18
N ALA A 35 -12.70 25.94 5.46
CA ALA A 35 -13.46 26.57 6.55
C ALA A 35 -13.11 28.07 6.68
N SER A 36 -11.83 28.43 6.59
CA SER A 36 -11.40 29.83 6.64
C SER A 36 -11.86 30.67 5.44
N ILE A 37 -11.97 30.05 4.26
CA ILE A 37 -12.45 30.70 3.03
C ILE A 37 -13.95 31.02 3.14
N ILE A 38 -14.76 30.07 3.64
CA ILE A 38 -16.20 30.29 3.85
C ILE A 38 -16.47 31.46 4.80
N GLU A 39 -15.67 31.60 5.87
CA GLU A 39 -15.81 32.70 6.83
C GLU A 39 -15.43 34.07 6.24
N HIS A 40 -14.45 34.11 5.32
CA HIS A 40 -14.01 35.35 4.68
C HIS A 40 -14.81 35.76 3.44
N GLU A 41 -15.45 34.81 2.74
CA GLU A 41 -16.05 35.07 1.42
C GLU A 41 -17.59 35.05 1.38
N ALA A 42 -18.28 35.27 2.52
CA ALA A 42 -19.72 35.56 2.53
C ALA A 42 -20.09 36.91 1.84
N ALA A 43 -19.12 37.61 1.22
CA ALA A 43 -19.28 38.94 0.63
C ALA A 43 -19.01 39.04 -0.88
N ASP A 44 -18.38 38.06 -1.54
CA ASP A 44 -17.99 38.17 -2.97
C ASP A 44 -18.40 36.95 -3.80
N ALA A 45 -19.05 37.18 -4.95
CA ALA A 45 -19.63 36.13 -5.80
C ALA A 45 -18.61 35.28 -6.60
N SER A 46 -17.30 35.53 -6.45
CA SER A 46 -16.22 34.84 -7.15
C SER A 46 -15.87 33.45 -6.59
N VAL A 47 -16.37 33.09 -5.39
CA VAL A 47 -16.24 31.75 -4.78
C VAL A 47 -16.95 30.66 -5.60
N ASN A 48 -17.85 31.06 -6.50
CA ASN A 48 -18.62 30.14 -7.33
C ASN A 48 -17.84 29.60 -8.53
N ASN A 49 -16.51 29.72 -8.57
CA ASN A 49 -15.70 29.13 -9.63
C ASN A 49 -15.50 27.62 -9.35
N PRO A 50 -16.21 26.72 -10.05
CA PRO A 50 -16.09 25.28 -9.81
C PRO A 50 -14.67 24.77 -10.09
N GLY A 51 -13.87 25.52 -10.86
CA GLY A 51 -12.48 25.20 -11.16
C GLY A 51 -11.56 25.22 -9.94
N PHE A 52 -11.82 26.06 -8.92
CA PHE A 52 -11.01 26.10 -7.70
C PHE A 52 -11.20 24.84 -6.85
N LEU A 53 -12.45 24.38 -6.74
CA LEU A 53 -12.79 23.09 -6.12
C LEU A 53 -12.13 21.94 -6.91
N VAL A 54 -12.39 21.85 -8.21
CA VAL A 54 -11.88 20.75 -9.06
C VAL A 54 -10.34 20.69 -9.09
N GLY A 55 -9.66 21.84 -9.17
CA GLY A 55 -8.19 21.91 -9.16
C GLY A 55 -7.58 21.41 -7.84
N SER A 56 -8.23 21.69 -6.71
CA SER A 56 -7.77 21.26 -5.38
C SER A 56 -7.97 19.77 -5.14
N PHE A 57 -9.06 19.19 -5.64
CA PHE A 57 -9.34 17.75 -5.54
C PHE A 57 -8.52 16.90 -6.54
N GLY A 58 -8.01 17.49 -7.63
CA GLY A 58 -7.27 16.75 -8.66
C GLY A 58 -6.04 16.01 -8.14
N LEU A 59 -5.21 16.66 -7.30
CA LEU A 59 -4.04 16.02 -6.70
C LEU A 59 -4.44 14.89 -5.74
N MET A 60 -5.48 15.11 -4.94
CA MET A 60 -6.01 14.11 -4.03
C MET A 60 -6.54 12.87 -4.76
N PHE A 61 -7.23 13.09 -5.88
CA PHE A 61 -7.73 12.03 -6.76
C PHE A 61 -6.59 11.23 -7.38
N LEU A 62 -5.51 11.90 -7.81
CA LEU A 62 -4.31 11.22 -8.30
C LEU A 62 -3.67 10.33 -7.22
N MET A 63 -3.55 10.83 -5.98
CA MET A 63 -2.96 10.08 -4.87
C MET A 63 -3.77 8.83 -4.53
N ILE A 64 -5.09 8.92 -4.47
CA ILE A 64 -5.92 7.75 -4.18
C ILE A 64 -5.88 6.73 -5.33
N LEU A 65 -5.83 7.18 -6.59
CA LEU A 65 -5.65 6.30 -7.74
C LEU A 65 -4.33 5.53 -7.66
N ILE A 66 -3.23 6.22 -7.36
CA ILE A 66 -1.92 5.58 -7.19
C ILE A 66 -1.98 4.56 -6.05
N ALA A 67 -2.60 4.90 -4.90
CA ALA A 67 -2.74 4.00 -3.78
C ALA A 67 -3.54 2.73 -4.13
N VAL A 68 -4.66 2.87 -4.83
CA VAL A 68 -5.51 1.75 -5.23
C VAL A 68 -4.81 0.86 -6.26
N ILE A 69 -4.24 1.44 -7.31
CA ILE A 69 -3.56 0.67 -8.37
C ILE A 69 -2.36 -0.08 -7.80
N SER A 70 -1.54 0.59 -6.97
CA SER A 70 -0.39 -0.05 -6.33
C SER A 70 -0.82 -1.16 -5.35
N SER A 71 -1.88 -0.94 -4.55
CA SER A 71 -2.42 -1.95 -3.64
C SER A 71 -2.91 -3.20 -4.39
N ILE A 72 -3.65 -3.03 -5.49
CA ILE A 72 -4.13 -4.15 -6.31
C ILE A 72 -2.95 -4.87 -6.97
N GLY A 73 -2.01 -4.13 -7.55
CA GLY A 73 -0.81 -4.70 -8.16
C GLY A 73 0.03 -5.54 -7.19
N LEU A 74 0.22 -5.03 -5.97
CA LEU A 74 0.91 -5.74 -4.89
C LEU A 74 0.16 -7.00 -4.45
N MET A 75 -1.17 -6.91 -4.28
CA MET A 75 -2.00 -8.04 -3.88
C MET A 75 -1.90 -9.17 -4.90
N ILE A 76 -2.05 -8.85 -6.20
CA ILE A 76 -1.91 -9.84 -7.28
C ILE A 76 -0.51 -10.45 -7.27
N TYR A 77 0.54 -9.62 -7.16
CA TYR A 77 1.92 -10.09 -7.12
C TYR A 77 2.18 -11.05 -5.95
N TYR A 78 1.67 -10.76 -4.74
CA TYR A 78 1.84 -11.62 -3.57
C TYR A 78 1.03 -12.90 -3.64
N ILE A 79 -0.17 -12.88 -4.21
CA ILE A 79 -0.94 -14.10 -4.47
C ILE A 79 -0.17 -15.03 -5.41
N ILE A 80 0.39 -14.50 -6.50
CA ILE A 80 1.23 -15.28 -7.43
C ILE A 80 2.45 -15.83 -6.69
N HIS A 81 3.12 -15.01 -5.88
CA HIS A 81 4.29 -15.45 -5.11
C HIS A 81 3.96 -16.59 -4.15
N ALA A 82 2.85 -16.46 -3.40
CA ALA A 82 2.39 -17.49 -2.46
C ALA A 82 2.03 -18.79 -3.19
N ASN A 83 1.33 -18.70 -4.32
CA ASN A 83 0.91 -19.89 -5.07
C ASN A 83 2.08 -20.61 -5.73
N SER A 84 3.09 -19.87 -6.21
CA SER A 84 4.30 -20.41 -6.82
C SER A 84 5.37 -20.84 -5.82
N ASN A 85 5.15 -20.66 -4.51
CA ASN A 85 6.11 -21.07 -3.48
C ASN A 85 6.11 -22.61 -3.33
N PRO A 86 7.22 -23.31 -3.64
CA PRO A 86 7.29 -24.76 -3.51
C PRO A 86 7.34 -25.24 -2.06
N ASN A 87 7.63 -24.34 -1.11
CA ASN A 87 7.70 -24.68 0.31
C ASN A 87 6.33 -24.73 0.98
N PHE A 88 5.29 -24.23 0.31
CA PHE A 88 3.94 -24.21 0.84
C PHE A 88 3.18 -25.46 0.42
N ASP A 89 2.60 -26.14 1.40
CA ASP A 89 1.55 -27.13 1.14
C ASP A 89 0.26 -26.44 0.63
N SER A 90 -0.71 -27.25 0.19
CA SER A 90 -1.98 -26.73 -0.35
C SER A 90 -2.75 -25.88 0.67
N ASN A 91 -2.67 -26.19 1.96
CA ASN A 91 -3.38 -25.48 3.01
C ASN A 91 -2.71 -24.13 3.31
N GLN A 92 -1.39 -24.09 3.37
CA GLN A 92 -0.58 -22.89 3.56
C GLN A 92 -0.78 -21.89 2.43
N LYS A 93 -0.85 -22.35 1.18
CA LYS A 93 -1.18 -21.49 0.03
C LYS A 93 -2.56 -20.85 0.21
N LEU A 94 -3.57 -21.64 0.57
CA LEU A 94 -4.92 -21.16 0.78
C LEU A 94 -4.99 -20.13 1.91
N ILE A 95 -4.34 -20.41 3.05
CA ILE A 95 -4.29 -19.50 4.19
C ILE A 95 -3.67 -18.16 3.79
N TRP A 96 -2.53 -18.18 3.10
CA TRP A 96 -1.89 -16.93 2.70
C TRP A 96 -2.70 -16.13 1.69
N ILE A 97 -3.32 -16.79 0.71
CA ILE A 97 -4.23 -16.11 -0.22
C ILE A 97 -5.40 -15.48 0.54
N LEU A 98 -5.98 -16.19 1.51
CA LEU A 98 -7.08 -15.67 2.32
C LEU A 98 -6.64 -14.45 3.16
N VAL A 99 -5.46 -14.50 3.78
CA VAL A 99 -4.89 -13.37 4.53
C VAL A 99 -4.66 -12.17 3.61
N LEU A 100 -4.09 -12.38 2.42
CA LEU A 100 -3.83 -11.31 1.46
C LEU A 100 -5.11 -10.62 0.97
N VAL A 101 -6.17 -11.39 0.71
CA VAL A 101 -7.45 -10.86 0.21
C VAL A 101 -8.28 -10.23 1.33
N LEU A 102 -8.40 -10.89 2.48
CA LEU A 102 -9.26 -10.42 3.58
C LEU A 102 -8.62 -9.32 4.42
N ALA A 103 -7.31 -9.40 4.70
CA ALA A 103 -6.61 -8.36 5.48
C ALA A 103 -6.08 -7.22 4.59
N GLY A 104 -6.14 -7.37 3.26
CA GLY A 104 -5.76 -6.35 2.29
C GLY A 104 -4.35 -5.82 2.51
N GLY A 105 -4.22 -4.49 2.63
CA GLY A 105 -2.93 -3.82 2.80
C GLY A 105 -2.14 -4.27 4.04
N ILE A 106 -2.82 -4.68 5.13
CA ILE A 106 -2.12 -5.24 6.30
C ILE A 106 -1.60 -6.64 5.97
N GLY A 107 -2.40 -7.46 5.29
CA GLY A 107 -2.02 -8.80 4.86
C GLY A 107 -0.78 -8.80 3.97
N THR A 108 -0.68 -7.83 3.05
CA THR A 108 0.50 -7.70 2.19
C THR A 108 1.76 -7.32 3.00
N ILE A 109 1.67 -6.39 3.94
CA ILE A 109 2.81 -6.04 4.82
C ILE A 109 3.29 -7.27 5.60
N VAL A 110 2.37 -7.99 6.25
CA VAL A 110 2.70 -9.17 7.05
C VAL A 110 3.37 -10.23 6.17
N TYR A 111 2.82 -10.50 4.99
CA TYR A 111 3.39 -11.44 4.03
C TYR A 111 4.81 -11.08 3.62
N TYR A 112 5.07 -9.79 3.38
CA TYR A 112 6.41 -9.31 3.03
C TYR A 112 7.44 -9.63 4.13
N PHE A 113 7.12 -9.34 5.40
CA PHE A 113 8.05 -9.56 6.50
C PHE A 113 8.25 -11.04 6.84
N VAL A 114 7.18 -11.85 6.74
CA VAL A 114 7.23 -13.25 7.14
C VAL A 114 7.81 -14.14 6.04
N GLU A 115 7.42 -13.94 4.78
CA GLU A 115 7.79 -14.87 3.71
C GLU A 115 8.86 -14.31 2.76
N ILE A 116 8.82 -13.02 2.44
CA ILE A 116 9.70 -12.45 1.43
C ILE A 116 11.05 -12.02 2.00
N LEU A 117 11.04 -11.37 3.17
CA LEU A 117 12.23 -10.78 3.79
C LEU A 117 13.26 -11.83 4.22
N PRO A 118 12.89 -12.92 4.94
CA PRO A 118 13.87 -13.87 5.44
C PRO A 118 14.72 -14.49 4.33
N GLU A 119 16.00 -14.69 4.61
CA GLU A 119 16.83 -15.57 3.80
C GLU A 119 16.53 -16.98 4.27
N LYS A 120 15.98 -17.82 3.39
CA LYS A 120 15.76 -19.22 3.70
C LYS A 120 17.13 -19.83 4.01
N LYS A 121 17.42 -20.04 5.30
CA LYS A 121 18.61 -20.75 5.75
C LYS A 121 18.50 -22.14 5.15
N ASN A 122 19.41 -22.49 4.25
CA ASN A 122 19.55 -23.89 3.89
C ASN A 122 20.08 -24.58 5.14
N ASP A 123 19.34 -25.57 5.63
CA ASP A 123 19.69 -26.42 6.77
C ASP A 123 20.87 -27.31 6.38
N VAL A 124 22.03 -26.70 6.16
CA VAL A 124 23.30 -27.39 5.94
C VAL A 124 24.03 -27.31 7.28
N ASN A 125 24.37 -28.48 7.84
CA ASN A 125 25.16 -28.71 9.06
C ASN A 125 24.41 -29.09 10.35
N LEU A 126 23.52 -30.09 10.29
CA LEU A 126 23.23 -30.94 11.48
C LEU A 126 23.48 -32.45 11.23
N SER A 127 24.04 -32.82 10.08
CA SER A 127 24.45 -34.22 9.79
C SER A 127 25.96 -34.48 9.97
N ASN A 128 26.72 -33.50 10.49
CA ASN A 128 28.18 -33.57 10.58
C ASN A 128 28.69 -33.41 12.02
N GLU A 129 28.05 -34.03 13.01
CA GLU A 129 28.78 -34.57 14.16
C GLU A 129 28.20 -35.95 14.46
N LYS A 130 29.11 -36.93 14.45
CA LYS A 130 28.88 -38.38 14.54
C LYS A 130 28.45 -38.81 15.94
#